data_AF-A0A7S2PDJ5-F1
#
_entry.id   AF-A0A7S2PDJ5-F1
#
_cell.length_a   1.000
_cell.length_b   1.000
_cell.length_c   1.000
_cell.angle_alpha   90.00
_cell.angle_beta   90.00
_cell.angle_gamma   90.00
#
_symmetry.space_group_name_H-M   'P 1'
#
loop_
_entity.id
_entity.type
_entity.pdbx_description
1 polymer ?
#
loop_
_entity_poly.entity_id
_entity_poly.type
_entity_poly.pdbx_seq_one_letter_code
_entity_poly.pdbx_strand_id
1 'polypeptide(L)'
;QGLEEGGEWVAWTIDARKLDTDNKQCISPEFSVDLAGVGPTPFKITIFPVARADTKRGGGFRSARGKGKVELKCCRDSDTSMRLRFSIGIGSGAVTQPMRGPV
;
A
#
# COMPACT_ATOMS: atom_id res chain seq x y z
N GLN A 1 10.02 -27.01 -17.50
CA GLN A 1 9.33 -25.78 -17.91
C GLN A 1 9.19 -24.92 -16.66
N GLY A 2 10.16 -24.02 -16.43
CA GLY A 2 10.25 -23.22 -15.21
C GLY A 2 9.39 -21.97 -15.35
N LEU A 3 8.44 -21.78 -14.43
CA LEU A 3 7.64 -20.57 -14.35
C LEU A 3 8.58 -19.44 -13.89
N GLU A 4 8.85 -18.45 -14.73
CA GLU A 4 9.49 -17.22 -14.27
C GLU A 4 8.49 -16.53 -13.32
N GLU A 5 8.65 -16.69 -12.01
CA GLU A 5 8.01 -15.82 -11.01
C GLU A 5 8.69 -14.44 -11.08
N GLY A 6 8.40 -13.71 -12.17
CA GLY A 6 8.69 -12.29 -12.26
C GLY A 6 7.77 -11.54 -11.30
N GLY A 7 8.36 -10.86 -10.32
CA GLY A 7 7.65 -9.96 -9.40
C GLY A 7 8.21 -8.55 -9.52
N GLU A 8 7.33 -7.57 -9.59
CA GLU A 8 7.76 -6.16 -9.54
C GLU A 8 7.89 -5.67 -8.10
N TRP A 9 8.95 -4.92 -7.84
CA TRP A 9 9.20 -4.28 -6.55
C TRP A 9 8.98 -2.78 -6.66
N VAL A 10 8.03 -2.27 -5.87
CA VAL A 10 7.69 -0.85 -5.83
C VAL A 10 8.03 -0.30 -4.45
N ALA A 11 8.92 0.69 -4.42
CA ALA A 11 9.28 1.40 -3.20
C ALA A 11 8.64 2.79 -3.20
N TRP A 12 7.87 3.10 -2.16
CA TRP A 12 7.32 4.42 -1.94
C TRP A 12 7.76 4.97 -0.59
N THR A 13 8.55 6.05 -0.63
CA THR A 13 9.02 6.73 0.58
C THR A 13 8.10 7.90 0.91
N ILE A 14 7.71 7.99 2.19
CA ILE A 14 6.94 9.12 2.71
C ILE A 14 7.71 9.85 3.80
N ASP A 15 7.49 11.16 3.86
CA ASP A 15 7.92 11.95 5.00
C ASP A 15 7.16 11.50 6.24
N ALA A 16 7.89 11.06 7.27
CA ALA A 16 7.32 10.57 8.52
C ALA A 16 6.40 11.59 9.20
N ARG A 17 6.63 12.90 8.98
CA ARG A 17 5.77 13.98 9.51
C ARG A 17 4.33 13.85 9.03
N LYS A 18 4.08 13.30 7.84
CA LYS A 18 2.72 13.07 7.32
C LYS A 18 1.93 12.07 8.19
N LEU A 19 2.62 11.13 8.83
CA LEU A 19 2.04 10.16 9.77
C LEU A 19 1.82 10.74 11.18
N ASP A 20 2.10 12.02 11.40
CA ASP A 20 1.79 12.74 12.65
C ASP A 20 0.85 13.94 12.42
N THR A 21 0.03 13.84 11.37
CA THR A 21 -0.99 14.84 11.02
C THR A 21 -2.40 14.33 11.31
N ASP A 22 -3.37 15.22 11.24
CA ASP A 22 -4.79 14.87 11.27
C ASP A 22 -5.30 14.38 9.90
N ASN A 23 -4.41 14.17 8.92
CA ASN A 23 -4.79 13.60 7.63
C ASN A 23 -5.34 12.18 7.80
N LYS A 24 -6.35 11.87 6.97
CA LYS A 24 -7.04 10.58 6.99
C LYS A 24 -6.47 9.57 6.00
N GLN A 25 -5.54 9.97 5.14
CA GLN A 25 -4.85 9.07 4.23
C GLN A 25 -3.56 9.71 3.69
N CYS A 26 -2.64 8.87 3.25
CA CYS A 26 -1.52 9.24 2.38
C CYS A 26 -1.61 8.36 1.13
N ILE A 27 -1.49 8.96 -0.06
CA ILE A 27 -1.56 8.26 -1.34
C ILE A 27 -0.21 8.40 -2.06
N SER A 28 0.27 7.30 -2.65
CA SER A 28 1.46 7.30 -3.49
C SER A 28 1.23 8.05 -4.80
N PRO A 29 2.30 8.49 -5.48
CA PRO A 29 2.27 8.64 -6.92
C PRO A 29 1.73 7.37 -7.58
N GLU A 30 1.10 7.52 -8.73
CA GLU A 30 0.68 6.38 -9.54
C GLU A 30 1.91 5.64 -10.09
N PHE A 31 1.84 4.31 -10.10
CA PHE A 31 2.84 3.45 -10.72
C PHE A 31 2.15 2.36 -11.53
N SER A 32 2.81 1.89 -12.58
CA SER A 32 2.28 0.82 -13.44
C SER A 32 2.94 -0.49 -13.10
N VAL A 33 2.15 -1.56 -13.02
CA VAL A 33 2.63 -2.94 -12.92
C VAL A 33 2.30 -3.67 -14.21
N ASP A 34 3.27 -4.32 -14.83
CA ASP A 34 3.02 -5.15 -16.00
C ASP A 34 2.41 -6.49 -15.58
N LEU A 35 1.18 -6.73 -16.01
CA LEU A 35 0.42 -7.89 -15.62
C LEU A 35 0.18 -8.80 -16.81
N ALA A 36 0.57 -10.06 -16.67
CA ALA A 36 0.46 -11.05 -17.72
C ALA A 36 -0.96 -11.16 -18.28
N GLY A 37 -1.10 -11.02 -19.60
CA GLY A 37 -2.39 -11.07 -20.31
C GLY A 37 -3.20 -9.77 -20.26
N VAL A 38 -2.70 -8.72 -19.60
CA VAL A 38 -3.36 -7.42 -19.49
C VAL A 38 -2.47 -6.27 -19.93
N GLY A 39 -1.18 -6.31 -19.60
CA GLY A 39 -0.22 -5.25 -19.84
C GLY A 39 -0.10 -4.26 -18.66
N PRO A 40 0.54 -3.10 -18.89
CA PRO A 40 0.77 -2.09 -17.87
C PRO A 40 -0.53 -1.60 -17.23
N THR A 41 -0.70 -1.86 -15.94
CA THR A 41 -1.90 -1.53 -15.18
C THR A 41 -1.56 -0.54 -14.07
N PRO A 42 -2.25 0.62 -13.97
CA PRO A 42 -1.93 1.64 -12.97
C PRO A 42 -2.44 1.26 -11.58
N PHE A 43 -1.61 1.50 -10.57
CA PHE A 43 -1.91 1.29 -9.15
C PHE A 43 -1.49 2.49 -8.29
N LYS A 44 -2.10 2.58 -7.11
CA LYS A 44 -1.70 3.47 -6.02
C LYS A 44 -1.66 2.70 -4.71
N ILE A 45 -0.66 3.00 -3.88
CA ILE A 45 -0.62 2.57 -2.48
C ILE A 45 -1.29 3.66 -1.65
N THR A 46 -2.23 3.27 -0.80
CA THR A 46 -2.88 4.18 0.16
C THR A 46 -2.64 3.69 1.58
N ILE A 47 -2.14 4.59 2.43
CA ILE A 47 -2.01 4.34 3.86
C ILE A 47 -3.16 5.05 4.56
N PHE A 48 -3.86 4.34 5.43
CA PHE A 48 -4.93 4.87 6.27
C PHE A 48 -4.55 4.76 7.75
N PRO A 49 -4.91 5.75 8.58
CA PRO A 49 -4.87 5.59 10.02
C PRO A 49 -5.89 4.54 10.45
N VAL A 50 -5.51 3.69 11.40
CA VAL A 50 -6.48 2.81 12.06
C VAL A 50 -7.10 3.59 13.23
N ALA A 51 -8.36 3.99 13.06
CA ALA A 51 -9.11 4.69 14.09
C ALA A 51 -9.21 3.82 15.36
N ARG A 52 -9.12 4.47 16.52
CA ARG A 52 -9.32 3.82 17.80
C ARG A 52 -10.77 3.99 18.25
N ALA A 53 -11.30 2.99 18.96
CA ALA A 53 -12.68 2.98 19.44
C ALA A 53 -12.98 4.11 20.45
N ASP A 54 -11.95 4.70 21.06
CA ASP A 54 -12.05 5.74 22.08
C ASP A 54 -12.14 7.17 21.53
N THR A 55 -11.98 7.38 20.22
CA THR A 55 -12.01 8.72 19.61
C THR A 55 -13.37 9.02 18.96
N LYS A 56 -14.18 9.90 19.58
CA LYS A 56 -15.47 10.40 19.04
C LYS A 56 -15.36 11.19 17.73
N ARG A 57 -14.16 11.66 17.34
CA ARG A 57 -13.90 12.32 16.05
C ARG A 57 -13.07 11.38 15.19
N GLY A 58 -13.56 11.04 13.99
CA GLY A 58 -12.90 10.12 13.06
C GLY A 58 -11.41 10.42 12.91
N GLY A 59 -10.59 9.43 13.29
CA GLY A 59 -9.18 9.60 13.59
C GLY A 59 -8.28 9.82 12.38
N GLY A 60 -7.43 10.84 12.45
CA GLY A 60 -6.26 11.02 11.58
C GLY A 60 -5.03 10.24 12.08
N PHE A 61 -3.92 10.29 11.35
CA PHE A 61 -2.69 9.56 11.71
C PHE A 61 -2.18 9.84 13.13
N ARG A 62 -2.22 11.09 13.57
CA ARG A 62 -1.85 11.49 14.93
C ARG A 62 -2.64 10.70 15.98
N SER A 63 -3.95 10.55 15.79
CA SER A 63 -4.81 9.82 16.72
C SER A 63 -4.61 8.29 16.68
N ALA A 64 -4.10 7.76 15.56
CA ALA A 64 -3.87 6.33 15.39
C ALA A 64 -2.64 5.81 16.16
N ARG A 65 -1.74 6.71 16.58
CA ARG A 65 -0.50 6.42 17.33
C ARG A 65 0.33 5.31 16.69
N GLY A 66 0.71 5.53 15.42
CA GLY A 66 1.59 4.60 14.68
C GLY A 66 0.91 3.33 14.18
N LYS A 67 -0.42 3.21 14.29
CA LYS A 67 -1.18 2.11 13.69
C LYS A 67 -1.82 2.55 12.38
N GLY A 68 -1.58 1.79 11.32
CA GLY A 68 -2.10 2.08 9.99
C GLY A 68 -2.47 0.82 9.22
N LYS A 69 -3.29 1.01 8.20
CA LYS A 69 -3.65 0.01 7.19
C LYS A 69 -3.04 0.46 5.86
N VAL A 70 -2.49 -0.48 5.10
CA VAL A 70 -2.01 -0.22 3.74
C VAL A 70 -2.93 -0.93 2.76
N GLU A 71 -3.38 -0.22 1.73
CA GLU A 71 -4.18 -0.75 0.63
C GLU A 71 -3.44 -0.55 -0.70
N LEU A 72 -3.53 -1.55 -1.58
CA LEU A 72 -3.10 -1.44 -2.97
C LEU A 72 -4.36 -1.30 -3.83
N LYS A 73 -4.51 -0.15 -4.48
CA LYS A 73 -5.66 0.16 -5.32
C LYS A 73 -5.28 0.05 -6.79
N CYS A 74 -6.00 -0.77 -7.55
CA CYS A 74 -6.00 -0.71 -9.01
C CYS A 74 -6.74 0.55 -9.48
N CYS A 75 -6.12 1.33 -10.36
CA CYS A 75 -6.66 2.58 -10.90
C CYS A 75 -7.18 2.42 -12.33
N ARG A 76 -7.31 1.18 -12.81
CA ARG A 76 -7.91 0.86 -14.10
C ARG A 76 -9.40 0.56 -13.92
N ASP A 77 -10.23 1.19 -14.74
CA ASP A 77 -11.62 0.78 -14.90
C ASP A 77 -11.65 -0.48 -15.77
N SER A 78 -12.04 -1.61 -15.19
CA SER A 78 -12.10 -2.88 -15.90
C SER A 78 -13.15 -3.80 -15.30
N ASP A 79 -13.97 -4.40 -16.15
CA ASP A 79 -14.88 -5.49 -15.78
C ASP A 79 -14.16 -6.85 -15.70
N THR A 80 -12.87 -6.89 -16.04
CA THR A 80 -12.07 -8.12 -16.02
C THR A 80 -11.42 -8.30 -14.65
N SER A 81 -11.78 -9.38 -13.97
CA SER A 81 -11.13 -9.78 -12.72
C SER A 81 -9.70 -10.23 -13.00
N MET A 82 -8.74 -9.67 -12.26
CA MET A 82 -7.33 -10.06 -12.29
C MET A 82 -6.91 -10.66 -10.96
N ARG A 83 -6.07 -11.70 -11.02
CA ARG A 83 -5.41 -12.25 -9.83
C ARG A 83 -4.01 -11.69 -9.73
N LEU A 84 -3.75 -11.00 -8.61
CA LEU A 84 -2.43 -10.54 -8.20
C LEU A 84 -2.13 -11.15 -6.83
N ARG A 85 -0.91 -11.63 -6.64
CA ARG A 85 -0.37 -11.90 -5.29
C ARG A 85 0.60 -10.78 -4.96
N PHE A 86 0.47 -10.20 -3.77
CA PHE A 86 1.37 -9.13 -3.33
C PHE A 86 1.72 -9.26 -1.85
N SER A 87 2.88 -8.72 -1.49
CA SER A 87 3.34 -8.59 -0.12
C SER A 87 3.77 -7.16 0.16
N ILE A 88 3.55 -6.67 1.39
CA ILE A 88 3.85 -5.29 1.78
C ILE A 88 4.90 -5.30 2.89
N GLY A 89 6.00 -4.58 2.70
CA GLY A 89 7.04 -4.33 3.70
C GLY A 89 7.08 -2.86 4.11
N ILE A 90 7.58 -2.60 5.32
CA ILE A 90 7.81 -1.25 5.84
C ILE A 90 9.24 -1.14 6.34
N GLY A 91 9.89 -0.01 6.06
CA GLY A 91 11.25 0.28 6.48
C GLY A 91 12.28 0.02 5.38
N SER A 92 13.51 0.42 5.66
CA SER A 92 14.67 0.21 4.79
C SER A 92 15.90 -0.09 5.65
N GLY A 93 16.86 -0.85 5.09
CA GLY A 93 18.08 -1.23 5.80
C GLY A 93 17.79 -1.90 7.15
N ALA A 94 18.41 -1.40 8.22
CA ALA A 94 18.34 -1.97 9.56
C ALA A 94 16.95 -1.90 10.22
N VAL A 95 16.04 -1.07 9.72
CA VAL A 95 14.66 -0.93 10.27
C VAL A 95 13.62 -1.64 9.42
N THR A 96 14.05 -2.47 8.47
CA THR A 96 13.15 -3.25 7.60
C THR A 96 12.38 -4.26 8.44
N GLN A 97 11.06 -4.20 8.34
CA GLN A 97 10.16 -5.19 8.95
C GLN A 97 9.92 -6.35 7.98
N PRO A 98 9.62 -7.57 8.50
CA PRO A 98 9.19 -8.68 7.67
C PRO A 98 7.97 -8.28 6.81
N MET A 99 7.98 -8.71 5.55
CA MET A 99 6.85 -8.46 4.66
C MET A 99 5.60 -9.20 5.15
N ARG A 100 4.43 -8.58 4.92
CA ARG A 100 3.12 -9.17 5.20
C ARG A 100 2.49 -9.63 3.88
N GLY A 101 2.08 -10.89 3.81
CA GLY A 101 1.53 -11.53 2.61
C GLY A 101 2.08 -12.95 2.39
N PRO A 102 1.87 -13.55 1.21
CA PRO A 102 1.08 -13.01 0.10
C PRO A 102 -0.42 -13.02 0.42
N VAL A 103 -1.12 -11.99 -0.04
CA VAL A 103 -2.60 -11.97 -0.13
C VAL A 103 -3.03 -12.43 -1.52
#